data_AF-A0A8J8GVJ9-F1
#
_entry.id   AF-A0A8J8GVJ9-F1
#
_cell.length_a   1.000
_cell.length_b   1.000
_cell.length_c   1.000
_cell.angle_alpha   90.00
_cell.angle_beta   90.00
_cell.angle_gamma   90.00
#
_symmetry.space_group_name_H-M   'P 1'
#
loop_
_entity.id
_entity.type
_entity.pdbx_description
1 polymer ?
#
loop_
_entity_poly.entity_id
_entity_poly.type
_entity_poly.pdbx_seq_one_letter_code
_entity_poly.pdbx_strand_id
1 'polypeptide(L)'
;MRTAFEQAWAALGGGAAPAYTVGDQPVLAAALPVADLALATVAACACAAAELMRARGAQAPEATIDAARVATAFTSERHLRRAGQSFGTFAPESAFFRAADGWVRTHANYPHHRERLHRVLGSGIAAAVAERPALEVEEQVLAAGGLAVAVRTAEDWAASAPGQAVARLPLIGRHADPGIRRKQLPAFTGDRPAAGYRVLDLTRVIAGPVATRTLAFLGADVLRIDPPQLPELEGQWLDTGIGKRSTQLDLARPTDHAAFEELLADADVVVTGYRPGALDRFGLSPAALLDRRPGLVVARLSAWGAEGPWSGRRGFDSLVQAATGIALVEGTVDRPGVLPAQALDHGTGYLLAAAVLRALAEQVATGAGHVAELCLARTGKWLLELPPREQLAGREPEPTLTTVGDLTVAQPAFGSGSWPEVR
;
A
#
# COMPACT_ATOMS: atom_id res chain seq x y z
N MET A 1 -15.06 -13.50 -4.93
CA MET A 1 -14.87 -12.12 -5.46
C MET A 1 -15.99 -11.14 -5.09
N ARG A 2 -17.27 -11.36 -5.47
CA ARG A 2 -18.39 -10.40 -5.21
C ARG A 2 -18.49 -9.93 -3.76
N THR A 3 -18.45 -10.86 -2.80
CA THR A 3 -18.49 -10.56 -1.37
C THR A 3 -17.32 -9.67 -0.93
N ALA A 4 -16.11 -9.92 -1.44
CA ALA A 4 -14.94 -9.09 -1.14
C ALA A 4 -15.12 -7.67 -1.66
N PHE A 5 -15.63 -7.50 -2.89
CA PHE A 5 -15.93 -6.18 -3.44
C PHE A 5 -16.98 -5.43 -2.61
N GLU A 6 -18.09 -6.08 -2.26
CA GLU A 6 -19.15 -5.47 -1.45
C GLU A 6 -18.63 -5.03 -0.07
N GLN A 7 -17.77 -5.82 0.57
CA GLN A 7 -17.10 -5.45 1.83
C GLN A 7 -16.17 -4.24 1.67
N ALA A 8 -15.33 -4.22 0.63
CA ALA A 8 -14.44 -3.10 0.35
C ALA A 8 -15.22 -1.82 0.03
N TRP A 9 -16.29 -1.92 -0.76
CA TRP A 9 -17.15 -0.80 -1.12
C TRP A 9 -17.92 -0.24 0.09
N ALA A 10 -18.44 -1.12 0.95
CA ALA A 10 -19.07 -0.71 2.21
C ALA A 10 -18.07 0.00 3.14
N ALA A 11 -16.83 -0.50 3.24
CA ALA A 11 -15.78 0.15 4.03
C ALA A 11 -15.40 1.55 3.50
N LEU A 12 -15.58 1.80 2.19
CA LEU A 12 -15.45 3.12 1.59
C LEU A 12 -16.61 4.07 1.92
N GLY A 13 -17.61 3.64 2.69
CA GLY A 13 -18.85 4.40 2.94
C GLY A 13 -19.73 4.54 1.69
N GLY A 14 -19.57 3.63 0.72
CA GLY A 14 -20.41 3.55 -0.45
C GLY A 14 -21.82 3.05 -0.10
N GLY A 15 -22.81 3.52 -0.87
CA GLY A 15 -24.18 3.01 -0.81
C GLY A 15 -24.31 1.65 -1.52
N ALA A 16 -25.31 1.52 -2.39
CA ALA A 16 -25.43 0.34 -3.24
C ALA A 16 -24.14 0.10 -4.05
N ALA A 17 -23.68 -1.15 -4.08
CA ALA A 17 -22.47 -1.53 -4.81
C ALA A 17 -22.68 -1.29 -6.32
N PRO A 18 -21.80 -0.52 -6.99
CA PRO A 18 -21.94 -0.24 -8.41
C PRO A 18 -21.66 -1.50 -9.24
N ALA A 19 -22.24 -1.53 -10.43
CA ALA A 19 -21.97 -2.58 -11.41
C ALA A 19 -20.52 -2.51 -11.90
N TYR A 20 -19.94 -3.68 -12.16
CA TYR A 20 -18.62 -3.86 -12.74
C TYR A 20 -18.55 -5.21 -13.45
N THR A 21 -17.62 -5.34 -14.38
CA THR A 21 -17.34 -6.59 -15.10
C THR A 21 -15.91 -7.06 -14.82
N VAL A 22 -15.69 -8.37 -14.76
CA VAL A 22 -14.37 -8.98 -14.52
C VAL A 22 -14.11 -10.08 -15.53
N GLY A 23 -12.89 -10.16 -16.04
CA GLY A 23 -12.47 -11.28 -16.89
C GLY A 23 -12.31 -12.60 -16.12
N ASP A 24 -12.59 -13.73 -16.78
CA ASP A 24 -12.74 -15.04 -16.14
C ASP A 24 -11.44 -15.82 -15.89
N GLN A 25 -10.26 -15.19 -15.96
CA GLN A 25 -8.98 -15.92 -15.86
C GLN A 25 -8.50 -16.11 -14.40
N PRO A 26 -8.02 -17.32 -14.04
CA PRO A 26 -7.35 -17.55 -12.76
C PRO A 26 -5.99 -16.85 -12.76
N VAL A 27 -5.66 -16.21 -11.64
CA VAL A 27 -4.42 -15.44 -11.45
C VAL A 27 -3.98 -15.51 -9.99
N LEU A 28 -2.70 -15.22 -9.70
CA LEU A 28 -2.16 -15.09 -8.35
C LEU A 28 -2.48 -16.33 -7.48
N ALA A 29 -2.08 -17.51 -7.95
CA ALA A 29 -2.36 -18.77 -7.26
C ALA A 29 -1.77 -18.79 -5.83
N ALA A 30 -2.61 -19.09 -4.83
CA ALA A 30 -2.28 -19.09 -3.41
C ALA A 30 -3.23 -20.03 -2.64
N ALA A 31 -2.92 -20.34 -1.38
CA ALA A 31 -3.85 -21.04 -0.49
C ALA A 31 -5.01 -20.11 -0.05
N LEU A 32 -4.69 -18.84 0.17
CA LEU A 32 -5.67 -17.79 0.47
C LEU A 32 -6.27 -17.19 -0.81
N PRO A 33 -7.47 -16.58 -0.74
CA PRO A 33 -8.15 -16.01 -1.91
C PRO A 33 -7.52 -14.66 -2.36
N VAL A 34 -6.24 -14.68 -2.71
CA VAL A 34 -5.45 -13.49 -3.11
C VAL A 34 -5.98 -12.85 -4.39
N ALA A 35 -6.43 -13.66 -5.35
CA ALA A 35 -7.08 -13.16 -6.56
C ALA A 35 -8.33 -12.33 -6.23
N ASP A 36 -9.14 -12.77 -5.27
CA ASP A 36 -10.35 -12.06 -4.85
C ASP A 36 -10.01 -10.73 -4.17
N LEU A 37 -9.01 -10.72 -3.29
CA LEU A 37 -8.48 -9.49 -2.69
C LEU A 37 -8.01 -8.52 -3.78
N ALA A 38 -7.21 -9.00 -4.73
CA ALA A 38 -6.65 -8.16 -5.79
C ALA A 38 -7.74 -7.55 -6.69
N LEU A 39 -8.65 -8.39 -7.17
CA LEU A 39 -9.76 -7.95 -8.03
C LEU A 39 -10.72 -7.02 -7.29
N ALA A 40 -11.07 -7.31 -6.03
CA ALA A 40 -11.98 -6.49 -5.25
C ALA A 40 -11.42 -5.09 -4.96
N THR A 41 -10.14 -5.02 -4.57
CA THR A 41 -9.49 -3.74 -4.25
C THR A 41 -9.31 -2.86 -5.49
N VAL A 42 -8.95 -3.44 -6.64
CA VAL A 42 -8.87 -2.71 -7.92
C VAL A 42 -10.25 -2.30 -8.41
N ALA A 43 -11.26 -3.17 -8.32
CA ALA A 43 -12.64 -2.84 -8.67
C ALA A 43 -13.18 -1.67 -7.84
N ALA A 44 -12.97 -1.70 -6.52
CA ALA A 44 -13.35 -0.61 -5.62
C ALA A 44 -12.69 0.72 -6.01
N CYS A 45 -11.40 0.68 -6.38
CA CYS A 45 -10.68 1.87 -6.87
C CYS A 45 -11.22 2.37 -8.21
N ALA A 46 -11.51 1.49 -9.17
CA ALA A 46 -12.07 1.88 -10.47
C ALA A 46 -13.48 2.49 -10.32
N CYS A 47 -14.32 1.91 -9.47
CA CYS A 47 -15.65 2.44 -9.15
C CYS A 47 -15.58 3.80 -8.44
N ALA A 48 -14.64 3.99 -7.50
CA ALA A 48 -14.40 5.28 -6.86
C ALA A 48 -13.94 6.35 -7.87
N ALA A 49 -13.12 5.96 -8.86
CA ALA A 49 -12.70 6.85 -9.94
C ALA A 49 -13.91 7.28 -10.81
N ALA A 50 -14.79 6.34 -11.15
CA ALA A 50 -16.03 6.62 -11.88
C ALA A 50 -16.99 7.53 -11.08
N GLU A 51 -17.06 7.36 -9.76
CA GLU A 51 -17.85 8.24 -8.90
C GLU A 51 -17.32 9.67 -8.88
N LEU A 52 -15.99 9.85 -8.79
CA LEU A 52 -15.38 11.17 -8.90
C LEU A 52 -15.69 11.85 -10.25
N MET A 53 -15.68 11.10 -11.36
CA MET A 53 -16.09 11.65 -12.67
C MET A 53 -17.53 12.18 -12.64
N ARG A 54 -18.47 11.40 -12.08
CA ARG A 54 -19.89 11.79 -11.97
C ARG A 54 -20.07 12.99 -11.06
N ALA A 55 -19.38 13.02 -9.92
CA ALA A 55 -19.41 14.16 -9.00
C ALA A 55 -18.93 15.45 -9.69
N ARG A 56 -17.99 15.33 -10.63
CA ARG A 56 -17.48 16.44 -11.47
C ARG A 56 -18.32 16.73 -12.72
N GLY A 57 -19.50 16.10 -12.85
CA GLY A 57 -20.45 16.37 -13.93
C GLY A 57 -20.17 15.64 -15.24
N ALA A 58 -19.24 14.69 -15.29
CA ALA A 58 -19.00 13.88 -16.49
C ALA A 58 -19.79 12.57 -16.46
N GLN A 59 -20.04 12.01 -17.65
CA GLN A 59 -20.45 10.62 -17.76
C GLN A 59 -19.28 9.71 -17.37
N ALA A 60 -19.59 8.61 -16.69
CA ALA A 60 -18.58 7.64 -16.29
C ALA A 60 -18.99 6.24 -16.75
N PRO A 61 -18.14 5.54 -17.52
CA PRO A 61 -18.43 4.19 -17.95
C PRO A 61 -18.52 3.24 -16.75
N GLU A 62 -19.13 2.08 -16.98
CA GLU A 62 -19.04 0.97 -16.03
C GLU A 62 -17.58 0.51 -15.90
N ALA A 63 -17.19 0.09 -14.69
CA ALA A 63 -15.83 -0.38 -14.46
C ALA A 63 -15.62 -1.79 -15.07
N THR A 64 -14.62 -1.92 -15.93
CA THR A 64 -14.16 -3.20 -16.47
C THR A 64 -12.80 -3.57 -15.88
N ILE A 65 -12.71 -4.75 -15.30
CA ILE A 65 -11.52 -5.26 -14.62
C ILE A 65 -10.96 -6.45 -15.39
N ASP A 66 -9.72 -6.31 -15.83
CA ASP A 66 -8.97 -7.38 -16.48
C ASP A 66 -8.11 -8.10 -15.43
N ALA A 67 -8.38 -9.39 -15.21
CA ALA A 67 -7.68 -10.17 -14.20
C ALA A 67 -6.17 -10.30 -14.47
N ALA A 68 -5.75 -10.40 -15.74
CA ALA A 68 -4.34 -10.49 -16.11
C ALA A 68 -3.59 -9.18 -15.85
N ARG A 69 -4.25 -8.04 -16.12
CA ARG A 69 -3.69 -6.71 -15.77
C ARG A 69 -3.56 -6.52 -14.28
N VAL A 70 -4.57 -6.93 -13.51
CA VAL A 70 -4.52 -6.90 -12.04
C VAL A 70 -3.37 -7.76 -11.52
N ALA A 71 -3.23 -8.99 -12.01
CA ALA A 71 -2.15 -9.90 -11.61
C ALA A 71 -0.76 -9.35 -11.93
N THR A 72 -0.59 -8.80 -13.14
CA THR A 72 0.67 -8.17 -13.56
C THR A 72 0.99 -6.95 -12.70
N ALA A 73 -0.02 -6.15 -12.35
CA ALA A 73 0.16 -4.98 -11.49
C ALA A 73 0.46 -5.33 -10.03
N PHE A 74 -0.03 -6.45 -9.51
CA PHE A 74 0.30 -6.99 -8.17
C PHE A 74 1.68 -7.63 -8.11
N THR A 75 2.30 -7.90 -9.27
CA THR A 75 3.63 -8.49 -9.40
C THR A 75 4.57 -7.57 -10.19
N SER A 76 4.28 -6.26 -10.19
CA SER A 76 4.94 -5.28 -11.08
C SER A 76 6.46 -5.24 -10.89
N GLU A 77 6.93 -5.50 -9.68
CA GLU A 77 8.36 -5.56 -9.34
C GLU A 77 9.12 -6.63 -10.12
N ARG A 78 8.44 -7.73 -10.53
CA ARG A 78 9.05 -8.85 -11.27
C ARG A 78 9.26 -8.52 -12.73
N HIS A 79 8.44 -7.61 -13.24
CA HIS A 79 8.37 -7.26 -14.66
C HIS A 79 9.17 -6.00 -14.99
N LEU A 80 9.52 -5.18 -13.99
CA LEU A 80 10.32 -3.98 -14.19
C LEU A 80 11.65 -4.32 -14.86
N ARG A 81 11.91 -3.68 -16.00
CA ARG A 81 13.22 -3.66 -16.64
C ARG A 81 13.62 -2.22 -16.97
N ARG A 82 14.92 -1.93 -16.94
CA ARG A 82 15.51 -0.70 -17.50
C ARG A 82 16.53 -1.08 -18.55
N ALA A 83 16.32 -0.68 -19.79
CA ALA A 83 17.13 -1.12 -20.93
C ALA A 83 17.35 -2.65 -20.96
N GLY A 84 16.30 -3.42 -20.63
CA GLY A 84 16.33 -4.88 -20.57
C GLY A 84 16.89 -5.50 -19.28
N GLN A 85 17.49 -4.71 -18.38
CA GLN A 85 18.05 -5.20 -17.11
C GLN A 85 16.98 -5.27 -16.03
N SER A 86 16.92 -6.38 -15.27
CA SER A 86 16.03 -6.55 -14.12
C SER A 86 16.61 -5.97 -12.84
N PHE A 87 15.72 -5.67 -11.90
CA PHE A 87 16.08 -5.29 -10.55
C PHE A 87 15.88 -6.49 -9.61
N GLY A 88 16.79 -6.66 -8.65
CA GLY A 88 16.63 -7.67 -7.61
C GLY A 88 15.42 -7.37 -6.72
N THR A 89 14.70 -8.41 -6.29
CA THR A 89 13.46 -8.26 -5.50
C THR A 89 13.70 -8.23 -4.00
N PHE A 90 14.50 -9.15 -3.46
CA PHE A 90 14.76 -9.25 -2.01
C PHE A 90 16.23 -9.56 -1.73
N ALA A 91 16.74 -9.00 -0.62
CA ALA A 91 18.03 -9.38 -0.08
C ALA A 91 17.97 -10.84 0.44
N PRO A 92 19.05 -11.64 0.31
CA PRO A 92 19.08 -13.02 0.82
C PRO A 92 18.75 -13.14 2.31
N GLU A 93 19.08 -12.11 3.10
CA GLU A 93 18.82 -12.04 4.54
C GLU A 93 17.39 -11.57 4.87
N SER A 94 16.56 -11.28 3.87
CA SER A 94 15.10 -11.12 4.01
C SER A 94 14.42 -12.47 3.79
N ALA A 95 14.65 -13.40 4.73
CA ALA A 95 14.27 -14.81 4.63
C ALA A 95 13.52 -15.31 5.88
N PHE A 96 13.01 -16.54 5.81
CA PHE A 96 12.59 -17.28 7.00
C PHE A 96 13.78 -18.08 7.52
N PHE A 97 14.04 -17.99 8.82
CA PHE A 97 15.08 -18.72 9.51
C PHE A 97 14.44 -19.61 10.59
N ARG A 98 14.89 -20.86 10.66
CA ARG A 98 14.40 -21.83 11.66
C ARG A 98 14.99 -21.46 13.02
N ALA A 99 14.12 -21.26 14.00
CA ALA A 99 14.45 -21.02 15.40
C ALA A 99 14.34 -22.31 16.21
N ALA A 100 14.69 -22.27 17.51
CA ALA A 100 14.61 -23.44 18.39
C ALA A 100 13.18 -24.00 18.56
N ASP A 101 12.17 -23.13 18.50
CA ASP A 101 10.76 -23.43 18.76
C ASP A 101 9.81 -23.04 17.62
N GLY A 102 10.34 -22.64 16.46
CA GLY A 102 9.52 -22.18 15.34
C GLY A 102 10.33 -21.53 14.23
N TRP A 103 9.84 -20.39 13.73
CA TRP A 103 10.45 -19.66 12.63
C TRP A 103 10.47 -18.16 12.91
N VAL A 104 11.47 -17.49 12.34
CA VAL A 104 11.59 -16.03 12.36
C VAL A 104 11.66 -15.53 10.92
N ARG A 105 10.85 -14.53 10.60
CA ARG A 105 10.94 -13.77 9.35
C ARG A 105 11.75 -12.50 9.58
N THR A 106 12.83 -12.32 8.84
CA THR A 106 13.65 -11.09 8.88
C THR A 106 13.36 -10.20 7.68
N HIS A 107 13.73 -8.92 7.79
CA HIS A 107 13.70 -7.98 6.67
C HIS A 107 14.96 -7.11 6.61
N ALA A 108 15.80 -7.37 5.59
CA ALA A 108 17.13 -6.81 5.42
C ALA A 108 17.37 -6.20 4.01
N ASN A 109 16.28 -5.89 3.28
CA ASN A 109 16.36 -5.31 1.93
C ASN A 109 17.15 -3.99 1.88
N TYR A 110 17.00 -3.17 2.92
CA TYR A 110 17.72 -1.89 3.02
C TYR A 110 19.06 -2.06 3.75
N PRO A 111 20.14 -1.39 3.32
CA PRO A 111 21.45 -1.50 3.96
C PRO A 111 21.43 -1.26 5.48
N HIS A 112 20.72 -0.22 5.93
CA HIS A 112 20.61 0.11 7.36
C HIS A 112 19.77 -0.91 8.16
N HIS A 113 18.86 -1.66 7.52
CA HIS A 113 18.17 -2.77 8.18
C HIS A 113 19.09 -3.99 8.29
N ARG A 114 19.84 -4.30 7.23
CA ARG A 114 20.80 -5.40 7.19
C ARG A 114 21.91 -5.21 8.23
N GLU A 115 22.46 -4.00 8.33
CA GLU A 115 23.47 -3.67 9.32
C GLU A 115 22.98 -3.95 10.75
N ARG A 116 21.76 -3.51 11.09
CA ARG A 116 21.16 -3.75 12.42
C ARG A 116 20.89 -5.23 12.69
N LEU A 117 20.49 -5.99 11.67
CA LEU A 117 20.30 -7.43 11.78
C LEU A 117 21.64 -8.13 12.10
N HIS A 118 22.71 -7.78 11.39
CA HIS A 118 24.04 -8.37 11.63
C HIS A 118 24.65 -7.98 12.99
N ARG A 119 24.34 -6.80 13.53
CA ARG A 119 24.79 -6.44 14.88
C ARG A 119 24.28 -7.41 15.97
N VAL A 120 23.12 -8.02 15.75
CA VAL A 120 22.48 -8.94 16.71
C VAL A 120 22.76 -10.41 16.38
N LEU A 121 22.77 -10.76 15.09
CA LEU A 121 22.84 -12.17 14.65
C LEU A 121 24.19 -12.55 14.05
N GLY A 122 25.12 -11.61 13.91
CA GLY A 122 26.39 -11.82 13.22
C GLY A 122 26.22 -12.12 11.73
N SER A 123 27.27 -12.63 11.09
CA SER A 123 27.23 -13.09 9.69
C SER A 123 26.52 -14.45 9.54
N GLY A 124 26.53 -15.29 10.57
CA GLY A 124 25.90 -16.61 10.60
C GLY A 124 24.43 -16.57 11.03
N ILE A 125 23.57 -15.81 10.34
CA ILE A 125 22.17 -15.57 10.75
C ILE A 125 21.42 -16.88 11.04
N ALA A 126 21.50 -17.86 10.14
CA ALA A 126 20.77 -19.12 10.30
C ALA A 126 21.19 -19.89 11.57
N ALA A 127 22.49 -20.02 11.82
CA ALA A 127 23.00 -20.70 13.02
C ALA A 127 22.60 -19.93 14.28
N ALA A 128 22.74 -18.61 14.24
CA ALA A 128 22.43 -17.75 15.37
C ALA A 128 20.93 -17.78 15.73
N VAL A 129 20.03 -17.88 14.75
CA VAL A 129 18.58 -18.01 14.99
C VAL A 129 18.22 -19.42 15.48
N ALA A 130 18.86 -20.47 14.96
CA ALA A 130 18.54 -21.86 15.29
C ALA A 130 18.73 -22.21 16.77
N GLU A 131 19.61 -21.50 17.48
CA GLU A 131 19.91 -21.72 18.90
C GLU A 131 18.98 -20.96 19.87
N ARG A 132 18.08 -20.12 19.36
CA ARG A 132 17.24 -19.22 20.18
C ARG A 132 15.75 -19.42 19.92
N PRO A 133 14.88 -19.20 20.92
CA PRO A 133 13.44 -19.06 20.72
C PRO A 133 13.11 -17.94 19.73
N ALA A 134 12.09 -18.13 18.89
CA ALA A 134 11.73 -17.19 17.83
C ALA A 134 11.35 -15.80 18.38
N LEU A 135 10.63 -15.76 19.51
CA LEU A 135 10.24 -14.51 20.18
C LEU A 135 11.44 -13.77 20.76
N GLU A 136 12.43 -14.47 21.32
CA GLU A 136 13.65 -13.85 21.83
C GLU A 136 14.43 -13.16 20.70
N VAL A 137 14.52 -13.81 19.53
CA VAL A 137 15.15 -13.23 18.34
C VAL A 137 14.38 -11.99 17.85
N GLU A 138 13.05 -12.05 17.79
CA GLU A 138 12.21 -10.90 17.44
C GLU A 138 12.52 -9.70 18.36
N GLU A 139 12.52 -9.92 19.68
CA GLU A 139 12.72 -8.88 20.68
C GLU A 139 14.13 -8.27 20.62
N GLN A 140 15.17 -9.11 20.53
CA GLN A 140 16.56 -8.65 20.46
C GLN A 140 16.83 -7.84 19.17
N VAL A 141 16.37 -8.33 18.03
CA VAL A 141 16.55 -7.63 16.74
C VAL A 141 15.75 -6.32 16.73
N LEU A 142 14.53 -6.32 17.26
CA LEU A 142 13.71 -5.11 17.36
C LEU A 142 14.34 -4.07 18.29
N ALA A 143 14.89 -4.49 19.44
CA ALA A 143 15.57 -3.61 20.39
C ALA A 143 16.81 -2.93 19.76
N ALA A 144 17.50 -3.61 18.85
CA ALA A 144 18.60 -3.03 18.06
C ALA A 144 18.12 -2.16 16.87
N GLY A 145 16.81 -1.95 16.72
CA GLY A 145 16.19 -1.21 15.62
C GLY A 145 16.18 -1.96 14.29
N GLY A 146 16.51 -3.25 14.30
CA GLY A 146 16.39 -4.16 13.16
C GLY A 146 14.95 -4.61 12.95
N LEU A 147 14.77 -5.57 12.04
CA LEU A 147 13.45 -6.08 11.65
C LEU A 147 13.45 -7.60 11.62
N ALA A 148 12.82 -8.18 12.62
CA ALA A 148 12.49 -9.60 12.69
C ALA A 148 11.10 -9.75 13.30
N VAL A 149 10.39 -10.80 12.92
CA VAL A 149 9.07 -11.17 13.44
C VAL A 149 9.03 -12.69 13.60
N ALA A 150 8.69 -13.18 14.79
CA ALA A 150 8.39 -14.59 15.01
C ALA A 150 7.15 -14.98 14.20
N VAL A 151 7.22 -16.11 13.50
CA VAL A 151 6.07 -16.66 12.78
C VAL A 151 5.06 -17.20 13.79
N ARG A 152 3.81 -16.81 13.64
CA ARG A 152 2.71 -17.18 14.57
C ARG A 152 1.61 -17.90 13.81
N THR A 153 0.76 -18.64 14.51
CA THR A 153 -0.52 -19.09 13.94
C THR A 153 -1.53 -17.94 13.89
N ALA A 154 -2.58 -18.08 13.08
CA ALA A 154 -3.68 -17.12 13.05
C ALA A 154 -4.40 -17.02 14.41
N GLU A 155 -4.48 -18.14 15.13
CA GLU A 155 -5.06 -18.21 16.48
C GLU A 155 -4.21 -17.46 17.50
N ASP A 156 -2.89 -17.74 17.55
CA ASP A 156 -1.97 -17.05 18.46
C ASP A 156 -1.96 -15.54 18.19
N TRP A 157 -1.97 -15.15 16.91
CA TRP A 157 -2.07 -13.75 16.53
C TRP A 157 -3.37 -13.13 17.03
N ALA A 158 -4.52 -13.75 16.77
CA ALA A 158 -5.83 -13.24 17.19
C ALA A 158 -5.96 -13.13 18.72
N ALA A 159 -5.35 -14.05 19.47
CA ALA A 159 -5.31 -14.02 20.93
C ALA A 159 -4.37 -12.94 21.48
N SER A 160 -3.36 -12.53 20.72
CA SER A 160 -2.37 -11.53 21.15
C SER A 160 -2.95 -10.11 21.26
N ALA A 161 -2.40 -9.30 22.17
CA ALA A 161 -2.76 -7.88 22.30
C ALA A 161 -2.68 -7.06 20.98
N PRO A 162 -1.62 -7.18 20.14
CA PRO A 162 -1.60 -6.49 18.85
C PRO A 162 -2.65 -7.02 17.86
N GLY A 163 -2.91 -8.32 17.81
CA GLY A 163 -3.94 -8.87 16.93
C GLY A 163 -5.36 -8.44 17.33
N GLN A 164 -5.65 -8.39 18.63
CA GLN A 164 -6.91 -7.83 19.15
C GLN A 164 -7.07 -6.35 18.80
N ALA A 165 -6.00 -5.56 18.85
CA ALA A 165 -6.03 -4.16 18.46
C ALA A 165 -6.35 -4.00 16.97
N VAL A 166 -5.67 -4.75 16.10
CA VAL A 166 -5.94 -4.77 14.65
C VAL A 166 -7.37 -5.20 14.35
N ALA A 167 -7.90 -6.19 15.09
CA ALA A 167 -9.26 -6.70 14.87
C ALA A 167 -10.37 -5.66 15.11
N ARG A 168 -10.13 -4.66 15.97
CA ARG A 168 -11.07 -3.58 16.24
C ARG A 168 -11.04 -2.47 15.18
N LEU A 169 -9.99 -2.41 14.38
CA LEU A 169 -9.87 -1.38 13.35
C LEU A 169 -10.85 -1.66 12.19
N PRO A 170 -11.47 -0.61 11.62
CA PRO A 170 -12.19 -0.76 10.37
C PRO A 170 -11.22 -1.13 9.24
N LEU A 171 -11.70 -1.78 8.18
CA LEU A 171 -10.89 -2.05 6.99
C LEU A 171 -10.34 -0.74 6.38
N ILE A 172 -11.17 0.31 6.38
CA ILE A 172 -10.80 1.67 5.99
C ILE A 172 -11.38 2.60 7.06
N GLY A 173 -10.51 3.21 7.86
CA GLY A 173 -10.90 4.28 8.78
C GLY A 173 -11.17 5.55 7.98
N ARG A 174 -12.36 6.13 8.12
CA ARG A 174 -12.74 7.36 7.41
C ARG A 174 -13.38 8.32 8.38
N HIS A 175 -12.99 9.59 8.29
CA HIS A 175 -13.62 10.68 9.04
C HIS A 175 -13.66 11.93 8.18
N ALA A 176 -14.81 12.62 8.17
CA ALA A 176 -14.92 13.94 7.55
C ALA A 176 -14.57 15.02 8.58
N ASP A 177 -13.76 15.97 8.16
CA ASP A 177 -13.43 17.14 8.96
C ASP A 177 -14.39 18.29 8.61
N PRO A 178 -14.95 19.02 9.60
CA PRO A 178 -15.91 20.08 9.35
C PRO A 178 -15.31 21.30 8.65
N GLY A 179 -13.98 21.41 8.54
CA GLY A 179 -13.29 22.46 7.81
C GLY A 179 -13.63 22.43 6.33
N ILE A 180 -14.37 23.43 5.85
CA ILE A 180 -14.78 23.54 4.45
C ILE A 180 -13.82 24.44 3.67
N ARG A 181 -13.31 23.93 2.56
CA ARG A 181 -12.65 24.72 1.53
C ARG A 181 -12.99 24.18 0.15
N ARG A 182 -13.67 25.02 -0.64
CA ARG A 182 -13.92 24.74 -2.05
C ARG A 182 -12.79 25.30 -2.90
N LYS A 183 -12.06 24.44 -3.58
CA LYS A 183 -11.09 24.84 -4.60
C LYS A 183 -11.81 24.92 -5.96
N GLN A 184 -11.51 25.98 -6.71
CA GLN A 184 -11.86 26.01 -8.13
C GLN A 184 -10.90 25.10 -8.87
N LEU A 185 -11.40 23.96 -9.32
CA LEU A 185 -10.66 23.06 -10.20
C LEU A 185 -10.74 23.57 -11.65
N PRO A 186 -9.73 23.29 -12.48
CA PRO A 186 -9.84 23.49 -13.92
C PRO A 186 -11.06 22.77 -14.51
N ALA A 187 -11.56 23.28 -15.64
CA ALA A 187 -12.64 22.63 -16.38
C ALA A 187 -12.30 21.16 -16.64
N PHE A 188 -13.20 20.27 -16.24
CA PHE A 188 -12.99 18.83 -16.36
C PHE A 188 -13.37 18.36 -17.77
N THR A 189 -12.40 17.85 -18.53
CA THR A 189 -12.64 17.39 -19.92
C THR A 189 -13.20 15.97 -20.01
N GLY A 190 -13.29 15.25 -18.89
CA GLY A 190 -13.90 13.92 -18.82
C GLY A 190 -12.94 12.73 -18.99
N ASP A 191 -11.67 12.94 -19.34
CA ASP A 191 -10.78 11.82 -19.74
C ASP A 191 -10.06 11.15 -18.56
N ARG A 192 -9.79 11.90 -17.48
CA ARG A 192 -8.95 11.47 -16.35
C ARG A 192 -9.53 11.95 -15.01
N PRO A 193 -10.12 11.07 -14.17
CA PRO A 193 -10.95 11.46 -13.02
C PRO A 193 -10.29 12.41 -12.03
N ALA A 194 -8.98 12.25 -11.80
CA ALA A 194 -8.21 13.02 -10.83
C ALA A 194 -7.47 14.21 -11.47
N ALA A 195 -7.72 14.52 -12.75
CA ALA A 195 -7.10 15.66 -13.43
C ALA A 195 -7.38 16.99 -12.71
N GLY A 196 -6.30 17.74 -12.44
CA GLY A 196 -6.36 19.04 -11.77
C GLY A 196 -6.14 19.00 -10.25
N TYR A 197 -6.16 17.81 -9.62
CA TYR A 197 -5.82 17.67 -8.22
C TYR A 197 -4.30 17.55 -8.01
N ARG A 198 -3.79 18.14 -6.94
CA ARG A 198 -2.38 18.08 -6.53
C ARG A 198 -2.21 17.18 -5.31
N VAL A 199 -1.28 16.21 -5.41
CA VAL A 199 -1.03 15.21 -4.37
C VAL A 199 0.42 15.33 -3.91
N LEU A 200 0.62 15.51 -2.60
CA LEU A 200 1.93 15.35 -1.97
C LEU A 200 2.06 13.90 -1.48
N ASP A 201 2.98 13.19 -2.11
CA ASP A 201 3.30 11.79 -1.81
C ASP A 201 4.55 11.73 -0.91
N LEU A 202 4.33 11.55 0.39
CA LEU A 202 5.40 11.28 1.36
C LEU A 202 5.50 9.79 1.67
N THR A 203 5.01 8.93 0.79
CA THR A 203 4.97 7.49 1.02
C THR A 203 6.25 6.82 0.52
N ARG A 204 6.44 5.58 0.97
CA ARG A 204 7.61 4.76 0.70
C ARG A 204 7.22 3.30 0.60
N VAL A 205 8.17 2.45 0.21
CA VAL A 205 7.92 1.01 0.06
C VAL A 205 6.94 0.78 -1.10
N ILE A 206 5.83 0.07 -0.90
CA ILE A 206 4.94 -0.36 -1.98
C ILE A 206 3.52 0.19 -1.80
N ALA A 207 2.85 -0.01 -0.65
CA ALA A 207 1.43 0.31 -0.50
C ALA A 207 1.06 1.76 -0.83
N GLY A 208 1.76 2.71 -0.19
CA GLY A 208 1.52 4.13 -0.44
C GLY A 208 1.89 4.53 -1.87
N PRO A 209 3.07 4.15 -2.39
CA PRO A 209 3.46 4.46 -3.76
C PRO A 209 2.56 3.83 -4.83
N VAL A 210 1.95 2.65 -4.57
CA VAL A 210 0.90 2.07 -5.42
C VAL A 210 -0.30 3.00 -5.47
N ALA A 211 -0.78 3.48 -4.31
CA ALA A 211 -1.91 4.39 -4.24
C ALA A 211 -1.67 5.68 -5.05
N THR A 212 -0.52 6.32 -4.82
CA THR A 212 -0.19 7.61 -5.46
C THR A 212 0.16 7.46 -6.94
N ARG A 213 0.76 6.34 -7.35
CA ARG A 213 0.94 5.99 -8.77
C ARG A 213 -0.41 5.83 -9.47
N THR A 214 -1.38 5.19 -8.81
CA THR A 214 -2.75 5.08 -9.34
C THR A 214 -3.41 6.45 -9.47
N LEU A 215 -3.27 7.35 -8.49
CA LEU A 215 -3.79 8.72 -8.60
C LEU A 215 -3.14 9.50 -9.76
N ALA A 216 -1.83 9.34 -9.96
CA ALA A 216 -1.10 9.95 -11.08
C ALA A 216 -1.60 9.43 -12.44
N PHE A 217 -1.79 8.11 -12.56
CA PHE A 217 -2.41 7.50 -13.75
C PHE A 217 -3.78 8.09 -14.05
N LEU A 218 -4.60 8.31 -13.02
CA LEU A 218 -5.91 8.94 -13.12
C LEU A 218 -5.86 10.45 -13.34
N GLY A 219 -4.66 11.04 -13.53
CA GLY A 219 -4.44 12.41 -13.95
C GLY A 219 -4.08 13.40 -12.85
N ALA A 220 -3.94 12.97 -11.60
CA ALA A 220 -3.49 13.85 -10.53
C ALA A 220 -2.04 14.29 -10.78
N ASP A 221 -1.73 15.54 -10.40
CA ASP A 221 -0.34 16.01 -10.33
C ASP A 221 0.27 15.55 -9.01
N VAL A 222 1.05 14.48 -9.08
CA VAL A 222 1.63 13.83 -7.90
C VAL A 222 3.11 14.20 -7.78
N LEU A 223 3.46 14.83 -6.68
CA LEU A 223 4.85 15.12 -6.30
C LEU A 223 5.27 14.20 -5.14
N ARG A 224 6.16 13.25 -5.44
CA ARG A 224 6.83 12.42 -4.43
C ARG A 224 7.94 13.21 -3.74
N ILE A 225 7.94 13.21 -2.41
CA ILE A 225 8.92 13.91 -1.59
C ILE A 225 9.64 12.87 -0.72
N ASP A 226 10.90 12.60 -1.05
CA ASP A 226 11.73 11.66 -0.32
C ASP A 226 12.69 12.37 0.66
N PRO A 227 12.91 11.84 1.88
CA PRO A 227 13.94 12.36 2.77
C PRO A 227 15.33 11.90 2.29
N PRO A 228 16.33 12.79 2.17
CA PRO A 228 17.63 12.45 1.59
C PRO A 228 18.43 11.42 2.42
N GLN A 229 18.18 11.32 3.73
CA GLN A 229 18.91 10.42 4.63
C GLN A 229 18.49 8.95 4.51
N LEU A 230 17.37 8.67 3.83
CA LEU A 230 16.84 7.34 3.71
C LEU A 230 16.49 7.10 2.24
N PRO A 231 17.47 6.83 1.36
CA PRO A 231 17.19 6.60 -0.06
C PRO A 231 16.27 5.39 -0.25
N GLU A 232 15.46 5.44 -1.30
CA GLU A 232 14.62 4.31 -1.71
C GLU A 232 15.43 3.33 -2.56
N LEU A 233 15.02 2.05 -2.60
CA LEU A 233 15.60 1.07 -3.52
C LEU A 233 15.26 1.47 -4.97
N GLU A 234 16.26 1.55 -5.85
CA GLU A 234 16.10 2.07 -7.21
C GLU A 234 14.97 1.38 -7.98
N GLY A 235 14.94 0.04 -7.99
CA GLY A 235 13.90 -0.71 -8.70
C GLY A 235 12.49 -0.36 -8.19
N GLN A 236 12.32 -0.24 -6.87
CA GLN A 236 11.02 0.10 -6.28
C GLN A 236 10.64 1.56 -6.54
N TRP A 237 11.62 2.47 -6.53
CA TRP A 237 11.44 3.87 -6.88
C TRP A 237 11.01 4.03 -8.34
N LEU A 238 11.62 3.28 -9.27
CA LEU A 238 11.25 3.27 -10.69
C LEU A 238 9.87 2.65 -10.93
N ASP A 239 9.61 1.45 -10.41
CA ASP A 239 8.33 0.76 -10.60
C ASP A 239 7.16 1.64 -10.13
N THR A 240 7.28 2.20 -8.92
CA THR A 240 6.21 2.98 -8.31
C THR A 240 6.28 4.48 -8.65
N GLY A 241 7.26 4.92 -9.43
CA GLY A 241 7.51 6.34 -9.77
C GLY A 241 6.82 6.83 -11.04
N ILE A 242 6.35 5.91 -11.88
CA ILE A 242 5.75 6.21 -13.18
C ILE A 242 4.53 7.13 -13.02
N GLY A 243 4.46 8.18 -13.85
CA GLY A 243 3.39 9.16 -13.76
C GLY A 243 3.63 10.29 -12.74
N LYS A 244 4.66 10.17 -11.87
CA LYS A 244 4.91 11.11 -10.78
C LYS A 244 6.13 11.99 -11.05
N ARG A 245 6.10 13.19 -10.48
CA ARG A 245 7.30 14.02 -10.28
C ARG A 245 7.93 13.65 -8.93
N SER A 246 9.22 13.91 -8.76
CA SER A 246 9.89 13.66 -7.49
C SER A 246 10.84 14.78 -7.10
N THR A 247 11.03 14.95 -5.80
CA THR A 247 12.00 15.87 -5.19
C THR A 247 12.49 15.30 -3.87
N GLN A 248 13.55 15.90 -3.32
CA GLN A 248 14.04 15.59 -1.98
C GLN A 248 13.90 16.81 -1.09
N LEU A 249 13.33 16.61 0.11
CA LEU A 249 13.25 17.63 1.16
C LEU A 249 13.62 17.00 2.50
N ASP A 250 14.56 17.63 3.20
CA ASP A 250 14.83 17.35 4.60
C ASP A 250 14.01 18.29 5.48
N LEU A 251 12.86 17.83 5.94
CA LEU A 251 11.95 18.63 6.77
C LEU A 251 12.54 19.07 8.12
N ALA A 252 13.72 18.57 8.53
CA ALA A 252 14.44 19.10 9.67
C ALA A 252 15.20 20.40 9.35
N ARG A 253 15.46 20.69 8.08
CA ARG A 253 16.06 21.96 7.64
C ARG A 253 14.97 23.03 7.51
N PRO A 254 15.11 24.19 8.16
CA PRO A 254 14.09 25.25 8.08
C PRO A 254 13.75 25.70 6.65
N THR A 255 14.74 25.71 5.75
CA THR A 255 14.53 26.08 4.34
C THR A 255 13.66 25.09 3.58
N ASP A 256 13.89 23.79 3.79
CA ASP A 256 13.13 22.73 3.13
C ASP A 256 11.74 22.59 3.75
N HIS A 257 11.63 22.81 5.07
CA HIS A 257 10.34 22.91 5.73
C HIS A 257 9.52 24.06 5.14
N ALA A 258 10.12 25.25 4.94
CA ALA A 258 9.42 26.37 4.30
C ALA A 258 8.99 26.03 2.86
N ALA A 259 9.85 25.40 2.07
CA ALA A 259 9.49 24.93 0.72
C ALA A 259 8.36 23.88 0.74
N PHE A 260 8.35 22.98 1.73
CA PHE A 260 7.24 22.05 1.92
C PHE A 260 5.92 22.77 2.23
N GLU A 261 5.94 23.79 3.08
CA GLU A 261 4.76 24.59 3.39
C GLU A 261 4.19 25.30 2.15
N GLU A 262 5.05 25.79 1.26
CA GLU A 262 4.63 26.36 -0.03
C GLU A 262 3.95 25.30 -0.91
N LEU A 263 4.50 24.08 -0.98
CA LEU A 263 3.88 22.97 -1.72
C LEU A 263 2.53 22.56 -1.10
N LEU A 264 2.46 22.49 0.23
CA LEU A 264 1.25 22.18 0.99
C LEU A 264 0.16 23.24 0.78
N ALA A 265 0.53 24.50 0.56
CA ALA A 265 -0.40 25.61 0.36
C ALA A 265 -1.29 25.46 -0.88
N ASP A 266 -0.92 24.58 -1.82
CA ASP A 266 -1.71 24.28 -3.02
C ASP A 266 -2.19 22.82 -3.13
N ALA A 267 -1.77 21.97 -2.20
CA ALA A 267 -2.10 20.55 -2.19
C ALA A 267 -3.60 20.33 -1.91
N ASP A 268 -4.15 19.30 -2.57
CA ASP A 268 -5.51 18.80 -2.35
C ASP A 268 -5.49 17.51 -1.54
N VAL A 269 -4.40 16.74 -1.69
CA VAL A 269 -4.21 15.46 -1.00
C VAL A 269 -2.81 15.41 -0.42
N VAL A 270 -2.69 14.92 0.82
CA VAL A 270 -1.41 14.52 1.42
C VAL A 270 -1.49 13.03 1.75
N VAL A 271 -0.53 12.26 1.26
CA VAL A 271 -0.44 10.81 1.52
C VAL A 271 0.82 10.49 2.31
N THR A 272 0.66 9.77 3.43
CA THR A 272 1.79 9.34 4.28
C THR A 272 1.79 7.82 4.49
N GLY A 273 2.99 7.23 4.55
CA GLY A 273 3.18 5.78 4.70
C GLY A 273 4.08 5.42 5.89
N TYR A 274 4.04 6.22 6.95
CA TYR A 274 4.89 6.06 8.13
C TYR A 274 4.11 5.50 9.32
N ARG A 275 4.87 5.11 10.34
CA ARG A 275 4.29 4.75 11.64
C ARG A 275 3.52 5.96 12.19
N PRO A 276 2.32 5.76 12.77
CA PRO A 276 1.58 6.80 13.48
C PRO A 276 2.52 7.63 14.37
N GLY A 277 2.40 8.96 14.30
CA GLY A 277 3.22 9.89 15.07
C GLY A 277 4.60 10.23 14.48
N ALA A 278 5.11 9.46 13.50
CA ALA A 278 6.49 9.61 13.05
C ALA A 278 6.82 10.95 12.38
N LEU A 279 5.79 11.61 11.82
CA LEU A 279 5.90 12.89 11.13
C LEU A 279 5.26 14.05 11.90
N ASP A 280 4.66 13.81 13.08
CA ASP A 280 3.92 14.82 13.83
C ASP A 280 4.81 15.99 14.27
N ARG A 281 6.09 15.72 14.53
CA ARG A 281 7.08 16.77 14.83
C ARG A 281 7.30 17.78 13.69
N PHE A 282 6.87 17.46 12.48
CA PHE A 282 6.90 18.34 11.31
C PHE A 282 5.51 18.92 11.00
N GLY A 283 4.56 18.84 11.95
CA GLY A 283 3.19 19.31 11.77
C GLY A 283 2.34 18.44 10.85
N LEU A 284 2.76 17.21 10.53
CA LEU A 284 2.08 16.34 9.56
C LEU A 284 1.09 15.36 10.18
N SER A 285 0.63 15.63 11.40
CA SER A 285 -0.53 14.90 11.93
C SER A 285 -1.79 15.31 11.16
N PRO A 286 -2.80 14.43 11.02
CA PRO A 286 -4.03 14.78 10.31
C PRO A 286 -4.69 16.06 10.82
N ALA A 287 -4.78 16.22 12.14
CA ALA A 287 -5.34 17.42 12.77
C ALA A 287 -4.52 18.68 12.41
N ALA A 288 -3.20 18.64 12.56
CA ALA A 288 -2.35 19.79 12.26
C ALA A 288 -2.35 20.16 10.76
N LEU A 289 -2.53 19.18 9.87
CA LEU A 289 -2.71 19.41 8.44
C LEU A 289 -4.06 20.09 8.16
N LEU A 290 -5.15 19.58 8.72
CA LEU A 290 -6.50 20.11 8.51
C LEU A 290 -6.71 21.48 9.14
N ASP A 291 -6.10 21.76 10.30
CA ASP A 291 -6.12 23.08 10.93
C ASP A 291 -5.50 24.15 10.03
N ARG A 292 -4.38 23.81 9.38
CA ARG A 292 -3.69 24.72 8.45
C ARG A 292 -4.36 24.76 7.08
N ARG A 293 -4.93 23.63 6.66
CA ARG A 293 -5.51 23.39 5.33
C ARG A 293 -6.89 22.75 5.43
N PRO A 294 -7.95 23.53 5.79
CA PRO A 294 -9.32 23.05 5.70
C PRO A 294 -9.64 22.54 4.29
N GLY A 295 -10.48 21.52 4.18
CA GLY A 295 -10.79 20.86 2.90
C GLY A 295 -9.68 19.97 2.32
N LEU A 296 -8.58 19.74 3.04
CA LEU A 296 -7.55 18.79 2.59
C LEU A 296 -8.01 17.34 2.75
N VAL A 297 -7.64 16.47 1.80
CA VAL A 297 -7.72 15.02 1.99
C VAL A 297 -6.40 14.51 2.56
N VAL A 298 -6.41 13.99 3.77
CA VAL A 298 -5.25 13.38 4.43
C VAL A 298 -5.43 11.87 4.41
N ALA A 299 -4.57 11.17 3.68
CA ALA A 299 -4.56 9.72 3.61
C ALA A 299 -3.30 9.17 4.29
N ARG A 300 -3.44 8.23 5.21
CA ARG A 300 -2.31 7.59 5.88
C ARG A 300 -2.44 6.09 5.94
N LEU A 301 -1.31 5.40 5.83
CA LEU A 301 -1.24 3.98 6.09
C LEU A 301 0.00 3.60 6.90
N SER A 302 -0.10 2.45 7.57
CA SER A 302 1.00 1.84 8.32
C SER A 302 0.91 0.32 8.27
N ALA A 303 1.90 -0.39 8.81
CA ALA A 303 1.85 -1.85 8.85
C ALA A 303 0.81 -2.37 9.86
N TRP A 304 0.75 -1.77 11.06
CA TRP A 304 0.06 -2.35 12.22
C TRP A 304 -1.16 -1.56 12.69
N GLY A 305 -1.43 -0.37 12.14
CA GLY A 305 -2.55 0.48 12.53
C GLY A 305 -2.17 1.56 13.53
N ALA A 306 -3.12 2.45 13.82
CA ALA A 306 -2.94 3.60 14.72
C ALA A 306 -2.98 3.22 16.22
N GLU A 307 -3.51 2.05 16.54
CA GLU A 307 -3.82 1.62 17.91
C GLU A 307 -3.01 0.39 18.34
N GLY A 308 -2.96 0.16 19.65
CA GLY A 308 -2.38 -1.04 20.24
C GLY A 308 -0.85 -1.02 20.36
N PRO A 309 -0.27 -2.08 20.93
CA PRO A 309 1.15 -2.11 21.32
C PRO A 309 2.13 -2.11 20.12
N TRP A 310 1.63 -2.38 18.91
CA TRP A 310 2.45 -2.44 17.70
C TRP A 310 2.29 -1.21 16.79
N SER A 311 1.46 -0.22 17.15
CA SER A 311 1.26 0.99 16.34
C SER A 311 2.57 1.71 16.03
N GLY A 312 3.47 1.79 17.01
CA GLY A 312 4.80 2.39 16.88
C GLY A 312 5.86 1.51 16.22
N ARG A 313 5.54 0.28 15.78
CA ARG A 313 6.52 -0.64 15.16
C ARG A 313 6.64 -0.42 13.66
N ARG A 314 7.85 -0.66 13.13
CA ARG A 314 8.05 -0.78 11.67
C ARG A 314 7.42 -2.08 11.18
N GLY A 315 7.01 -2.11 9.93
CA GLY A 315 6.51 -3.33 9.32
C GLY A 315 6.59 -3.26 7.81
N PHE A 316 6.52 -4.42 7.21
CA PHE A 316 6.55 -4.70 5.78
C PHE A 316 5.55 -5.82 5.55
N ASP A 317 4.97 -5.92 4.35
CA ASP A 317 4.01 -6.97 4.01
C ASP A 317 4.51 -8.36 4.44
N SER A 318 5.74 -8.75 4.07
CA SER A 318 6.31 -10.04 4.50
C SER A 318 6.39 -10.24 6.03
N LEU A 319 6.58 -9.19 6.83
CA LEU A 319 6.56 -9.29 8.29
C LEU A 319 5.14 -9.41 8.83
N VAL A 320 4.17 -8.74 8.18
CA VAL A 320 2.76 -8.89 8.50
C VAL A 320 2.32 -10.33 8.21
N GLN A 321 2.71 -10.90 7.07
CA GLN A 321 2.40 -12.30 6.74
C GLN A 321 2.91 -13.28 7.81
N ALA A 322 4.11 -13.06 8.34
CA ALA A 322 4.69 -13.86 9.41
C ALA A 322 3.94 -13.72 10.74
N ALA A 323 3.59 -12.49 11.11
CA ALA A 323 2.91 -12.22 12.38
C ALA A 323 1.46 -12.73 12.41
N THR A 324 0.74 -12.70 11.28
CA THR A 324 -0.72 -12.91 11.26
C THR A 324 -1.15 -14.35 10.98
N GLY A 325 -0.20 -15.26 10.74
CA GLY A 325 -0.49 -16.65 10.38
C GLY A 325 -0.60 -16.93 8.88
N ILE A 326 -0.61 -15.90 8.04
CA ILE A 326 -0.62 -16.06 6.57
C ILE A 326 0.56 -16.93 6.10
N ALA A 327 1.75 -16.72 6.66
CA ALA A 327 2.93 -17.49 6.27
C ALA A 327 2.79 -19.00 6.56
N LEU A 328 2.02 -19.40 7.57
CA LEU A 328 1.77 -20.81 7.86
C LEU A 328 0.69 -21.39 6.94
N VAL A 329 -0.32 -20.60 6.58
CA VAL A 329 -1.37 -21.01 5.63
C VAL A 329 -0.81 -21.21 4.22
N GLU A 330 0.07 -20.32 3.78
CA GLU A 330 0.74 -20.42 2.46
C GLU A 330 1.94 -21.40 2.47
N GLY A 331 2.32 -21.88 3.65
CA GLY A 331 3.48 -22.75 3.84
C GLY A 331 3.18 -24.23 3.58
N THR A 332 4.20 -25.05 3.84
CA THR A 332 4.05 -26.49 4.00
C THR A 332 4.25 -26.86 5.47
N VAL A 333 4.04 -28.13 5.82
CA VAL A 333 4.33 -28.64 7.17
C VAL A 333 5.79 -28.37 7.60
N ASP A 334 6.71 -28.29 6.64
CA ASP A 334 8.15 -28.14 6.90
C ASP A 334 8.64 -26.69 6.88
N ARG A 335 7.92 -25.77 6.23
CA ARG A 335 8.42 -24.39 6.03
C ARG A 335 7.28 -23.38 5.85
N PRO A 336 7.38 -22.16 6.44
CA PRO A 336 6.49 -21.07 6.10
C PRO A 336 6.58 -20.68 4.61
N GLY A 337 5.47 -20.23 4.06
CA GLY A 337 5.32 -19.75 2.69
C GLY A 337 5.18 -18.23 2.62
N VAL A 338 4.93 -17.75 1.41
CA VAL A 338 4.68 -16.34 1.11
C VAL A 338 3.51 -16.24 0.13
N LEU A 339 2.75 -15.16 0.24
CA LEU A 339 1.77 -14.80 -0.78
C LEU A 339 2.44 -14.66 -2.17
N PRO A 340 1.71 -14.89 -3.27
CA PRO A 340 2.24 -14.84 -4.64
C PRO A 340 2.61 -13.43 -5.10
N ALA A 341 2.47 -12.41 -4.25
CA ALA A 341 2.77 -11.00 -4.43
C ALA A 341 2.97 -10.34 -3.06
N GLN A 342 3.45 -9.09 -3.01
CA GLN A 342 3.22 -8.23 -1.82
C GLN A 342 1.75 -7.78 -1.79
N ALA A 343 0.83 -8.76 -1.70
CA ALA A 343 -0.59 -8.56 -1.93
C ALA A 343 -1.26 -7.67 -0.88
N LEU A 344 -0.74 -7.64 0.36
CA LEU A 344 -1.24 -6.73 1.39
C LEU A 344 -0.84 -5.29 1.07
N ASP A 345 0.39 -5.07 0.59
CA ASP A 345 0.84 -3.76 0.13
C ASP A 345 0.00 -3.26 -1.06
N HIS A 346 -0.11 -4.06 -2.12
CA HIS A 346 -0.88 -3.69 -3.31
C HIS A 346 -2.37 -3.49 -2.99
N GLY A 347 -3.00 -4.43 -2.28
CA GLY A 347 -4.41 -4.34 -1.90
C GLY A 347 -4.70 -3.12 -1.04
N THR A 348 -3.87 -2.86 -0.02
CA THR A 348 -4.00 -1.66 0.83
C THR A 348 -3.78 -0.38 0.01
N GLY A 349 -2.84 -0.38 -0.93
CA GLY A 349 -2.59 0.75 -1.83
C GLY A 349 -3.79 1.10 -2.71
N TYR A 350 -4.42 0.10 -3.33
CA TYR A 350 -5.64 0.33 -4.12
C TYR A 350 -6.82 0.79 -3.27
N LEU A 351 -6.99 0.26 -2.05
CA LEU A 351 -8.01 0.75 -1.11
C LEU A 351 -7.74 2.20 -0.67
N LEU A 352 -6.47 2.57 -0.45
CA LEU A 352 -6.08 3.94 -0.11
C LEU A 352 -6.39 4.91 -1.26
N ALA A 353 -6.07 4.54 -2.51
CA ALA A 353 -6.43 5.32 -3.68
C ALA A 353 -7.95 5.46 -3.83
N ALA A 354 -8.71 4.38 -3.63
CA ALA A 354 -10.16 4.39 -3.63
C ALA A 354 -10.73 5.35 -2.57
N ALA A 355 -10.17 5.32 -1.35
CA ALA A 355 -10.56 6.21 -0.26
C ALA A 355 -10.30 7.69 -0.58
N VAL A 356 -9.16 8.01 -1.20
CA VAL A 356 -8.85 9.37 -1.68
C VAL A 356 -9.84 9.80 -2.75
N LEU A 357 -10.08 8.98 -3.78
CA LEU A 357 -11.00 9.31 -4.88
C LEU A 357 -12.43 9.56 -4.38
N ARG A 358 -12.90 8.73 -3.43
CA ARG A 358 -14.19 8.89 -2.74
C ARG A 358 -14.24 10.18 -1.93
N ALA A 359 -13.20 10.46 -1.14
CA ALA A 359 -13.11 11.72 -0.39
C ALA A 359 -13.15 12.93 -1.31
N LEU A 360 -12.43 12.91 -2.43
CA LEU A 360 -12.48 13.97 -3.43
C LEU A 360 -13.88 14.11 -4.06
N ALA A 361 -14.59 13.00 -4.31
CA ALA A 361 -15.94 13.04 -4.85
C ALA A 361 -16.93 13.68 -3.85
N GLU A 362 -16.84 13.31 -2.58
CA GLU A 362 -17.62 13.90 -1.48
C GLU A 362 -17.28 15.39 -1.30
N GLN A 363 -16.01 15.75 -1.45
CA GLN A 363 -15.52 17.11 -1.40
C GLN A 363 -16.07 17.99 -2.54
N VAL A 364 -16.35 17.46 -3.73
CA VAL A 364 -16.99 18.25 -4.81
C VAL A 364 -18.32 18.84 -4.35
N ALA A 365 -19.12 18.06 -3.61
CA ALA A 365 -20.41 18.53 -3.09
C ALA A 365 -20.27 19.39 -1.82
N THR A 366 -19.45 18.92 -0.87
CA THR A 366 -19.42 19.47 0.50
C THR A 366 -18.33 20.53 0.70
N GLY A 367 -17.19 20.37 0.04
CA GLY A 367 -15.95 21.10 0.30
C GLY A 367 -15.25 20.70 1.60
N ALA A 368 -15.71 19.65 2.30
CA ALA A 368 -15.16 19.21 3.58
C ALA A 368 -13.78 18.56 3.42
N GLY A 369 -12.98 18.62 4.50
CA GLY A 369 -11.75 17.84 4.61
C GLY A 369 -12.07 16.38 4.91
N HIS A 370 -11.11 15.49 4.65
CA HIS A 370 -11.29 14.06 4.91
C HIS A 370 -10.00 13.43 5.41
N VAL A 371 -10.13 12.50 6.36
CA VAL A 371 -9.04 11.62 6.80
C VAL A 371 -9.36 10.19 6.40
N ALA A 372 -8.41 9.51 5.77
CA ALA A 372 -8.46 8.09 5.46
C ALA A 372 -7.28 7.37 6.13
N GLU A 373 -7.55 6.26 6.81
CA GLU A 373 -6.58 5.47 7.56
C GLU A 373 -6.68 3.99 7.24
N LEU A 374 -5.55 3.37 6.88
CA LEU A 374 -5.49 1.94 6.58
C LEU A 374 -4.28 1.29 7.24
N CYS A 375 -4.31 -0.03 7.41
CA CYS A 375 -3.11 -0.77 7.75
C CYS A 375 -3.03 -2.16 7.12
N LEU A 376 -1.81 -2.59 6.83
CA LEU A 376 -1.53 -3.87 6.18
C LEU A 376 -2.06 -5.05 7.00
N ALA A 377 -1.89 -5.02 8.32
CA ALA A 377 -2.38 -6.07 9.20
C ALA A 377 -3.90 -6.22 9.16
N ARG A 378 -4.66 -5.12 8.98
CA ARG A 378 -6.11 -5.19 8.83
C ARG A 378 -6.52 -5.76 7.49
N THR A 379 -5.82 -5.42 6.41
CA THR A 379 -5.97 -6.05 5.09
C THR A 379 -5.63 -7.55 5.15
N GLY A 380 -4.58 -7.93 5.88
CA GLY A 380 -4.21 -9.33 6.10
C GLY A 380 -5.27 -10.11 6.88
N LYS A 381 -5.84 -9.52 7.93
CA LYS A 381 -6.99 -10.09 8.63
C LYS A 381 -8.18 -10.27 7.69
N TRP A 382 -8.47 -9.26 6.86
CA TRP A 382 -9.56 -9.36 5.89
C TRP A 382 -9.34 -10.49 4.89
N LEU A 383 -8.12 -10.65 4.36
CA LEU A 383 -7.75 -11.77 3.47
C LEU A 383 -7.98 -13.14 4.14
N LEU A 384 -7.63 -13.29 5.42
CA LEU A 384 -7.86 -14.52 6.20
C LEU A 384 -9.36 -14.81 6.44
N GLU A 385 -10.21 -13.79 6.40
CA GLU A 385 -11.67 -13.90 6.61
C GLU A 385 -12.46 -14.09 5.31
N LEU A 386 -11.82 -13.89 4.15
CA LEU A 386 -12.46 -14.10 2.87
C LEU A 386 -12.80 -15.60 2.67
N PRO A 387 -13.94 -15.93 2.03
CA PRO A 387 -14.30 -17.31 1.75
C PRO A 387 -13.18 -18.03 0.99
N PRO A 388 -12.80 -19.25 1.39
CA PRO A 388 -11.85 -20.06 0.66
C PRO A 388 -12.30 -20.25 -0.79
N ARG A 389 -11.35 -20.29 -1.71
CA ARG A 389 -11.61 -20.62 -3.11
C ARG A 389 -10.88 -21.91 -3.44
N GLU A 390 -11.54 -22.81 -4.18
CA GLU A 390 -10.84 -23.93 -4.78
C GLU A 390 -9.70 -23.39 -5.65
N GLN A 391 -8.50 -23.95 -5.47
CA GLN A 391 -7.36 -23.64 -6.31
C GLN A 391 -7.69 -24.10 -7.74
N LEU A 392 -8.01 -23.15 -8.59
CA LEU A 392 -8.06 -23.39 -10.03
C LEU A 392 -6.61 -23.50 -10.50
N ALA A 393 -6.15 -24.74 -10.70
CA ALA A 393 -4.90 -24.99 -11.39
C ALA A 393 -4.99 -24.34 -12.78
N GLY A 394 -4.21 -23.28 -12.97
CA GLY A 394 -4.19 -22.50 -14.20
C GLY A 394 -2.79 -21.97 -14.43
N ARG A 395 -2.40 -21.85 -15.71
CA ARG A 395 -1.19 -21.13 -16.08
C ARG A 395 -1.42 -19.65 -15.78
N GLU A 396 -0.49 -19.01 -15.07
CA GLU A 396 -0.50 -17.55 -14.92
C GLU A 396 -0.57 -16.91 -16.32
N PRO A 397 -1.42 -15.88 -16.52
CA PRO A 397 -1.57 -15.26 -17.82
C PRO A 397 -0.25 -14.62 -18.28
N GLU A 398 -0.10 -14.45 -19.60
CA GLU A 398 1.00 -13.67 -20.14
C GLU A 398 0.97 -12.24 -19.55
N PRO A 399 2.10 -11.72 -19.07
CA PRO A 399 2.12 -10.45 -18.36
C PRO A 399 1.77 -9.29 -19.30
N THR A 400 0.95 -8.37 -18.81
CA THR A 400 0.54 -7.18 -19.57
C THR A 400 1.51 -6.04 -19.34
N LEU A 401 2.43 -5.82 -20.29
CA LEU A 401 3.53 -4.87 -20.15
C LEU A 401 3.39 -3.66 -21.10
N THR A 402 4.08 -2.58 -20.76
CA THR A 402 4.20 -1.39 -21.61
C THR A 402 5.59 -0.75 -21.40
N THR A 403 5.95 0.15 -22.31
CA THR A 403 7.25 0.84 -22.29
C THR A 403 7.05 2.32 -22.00
N VAL A 404 7.82 2.86 -21.06
CA VAL A 404 7.86 4.29 -20.72
C VAL A 404 9.32 4.74 -20.72
N GLY A 405 9.74 5.45 -21.76
CA GLY A 405 11.15 5.78 -21.96
C GLY A 405 12.01 4.51 -22.14
N ASP A 406 13.03 4.34 -21.29
CA ASP A 406 13.89 3.15 -21.25
C ASP A 406 13.37 2.04 -20.31
N LEU A 407 12.18 2.23 -19.71
CA LEU A 407 11.59 1.29 -18.76
C LEU A 407 10.57 0.38 -19.45
N THR A 408 10.62 -0.91 -19.13
CA THR A 408 9.52 -1.87 -19.37
C THR A 408 8.84 -2.17 -18.04
N VAL A 409 7.53 -1.97 -17.98
CA VAL A 409 6.77 -1.91 -16.73
C VAL A 409 5.42 -2.61 -16.89
N ALA A 410 4.79 -2.99 -15.78
CA ALA A 410 3.40 -3.45 -15.79
C ALA A 410 2.48 -2.34 -16.31
N GLN A 411 1.47 -2.71 -17.12
CA GLN A 411 0.38 -1.80 -17.43
C GLN A 411 -0.40 -1.41 -16.16
N PRO A 412 -1.10 -0.26 -16.16
CA PRO A 412 -2.04 0.07 -15.08
C PRO A 412 -3.05 -1.06 -14.86
N ALA A 413 -3.52 -1.28 -13.62
CA ALA A 413 -4.43 -2.39 -13.33
C ALA A 413 -5.84 -2.24 -13.97
N PHE A 414 -6.23 -1.03 -14.38
CA PHE A 414 -7.50 -0.73 -15.04
C PHE A 414 -7.36 0.49 -15.97
N GLY A 415 -8.38 0.81 -16.78
CA GLY A 415 -8.36 1.94 -17.73
C GLY A 415 -7.66 1.64 -19.07
N SER A 416 -7.15 2.67 -19.76
CA SER A 416 -6.70 2.61 -21.17
C SER A 416 -5.48 1.72 -21.49
N GLY A 417 -4.82 1.13 -20.49
CA GLY A 417 -3.70 0.18 -20.70
C GLY A 417 -2.33 0.80 -20.94
N SER A 418 -2.24 2.12 -21.15
CA SER A 418 -0.97 2.86 -21.28
C SER A 418 -0.79 3.88 -20.16
N TRP A 419 0.45 4.05 -19.68
CA TRP A 419 0.77 5.13 -18.75
C TRP A 419 0.78 6.48 -19.49
N PRO A 420 0.26 7.56 -18.89
CA PRO A 420 0.37 8.88 -19.47
C PRO A 420 1.84 9.33 -19.50
N GLU A 421 2.21 10.10 -20.54
CA GLU A 421 3.48 10.82 -20.52
C GLU A 421 3.49 11.82 -19.36
N VAL A 422 4.55 11.78 -18.56
CA VAL A 422 4.79 12.78 -17.52
C VAL A 422 5.21 14.07 -18.23
N ARG A 423 4.44 15.15 -18.05
CA ARG A 423 4.79 16.48 -18.55
C ARG A 423 5.73 17.20 -17.61
#